data_AF-A0A4U9YAR0-F1
#
_entry.id   AF-A0A4U9YAR0-F1
#
_cell.length_a   1.000
_cell.length_b   1.000
_cell.length_c   1.000
_cell.angle_alpha   90.00
_cell.angle_beta   90.00
_cell.angle_gamma   90.00
#
_symmetry.space_group_name_H-M   'P 1'
#
loop_
_entity.id
_entity.type
_entity.pdbx_description
1 polymer ?
#
loop_
_entity_poly.entity_id
_entity_poly.type
_entity_poly.pdbx_seq_one_letter_code
_entity_poly.pdbx_strand_id
1 'polypeptide(L)' 'MRKRQTDTLNYLREALIALLADKDFETISVADLTKKAGLNRGTFYLHFRDKYDMITTSKRNILISFFRF' A
#
# COMPACT_ATOMS: atom_id res chain seq x y z
N MET A 1 -3.92 20.08 -10.46
CA MET A 1 -4.62 19.13 -9.57
C MET A 1 -3.75 17.89 -9.37
N ARG A 2 -2.89 17.86 -8.33
CA ARG A 2 -1.93 16.75 -8.03
C ARG A 2 -2.15 16.15 -6.62
N LYS A 3 -3.20 16.54 -5.90
CA LYS A 3 -3.44 16.11 -4.50
C LYS A 3 -3.91 14.65 -4.37
N ARG A 4 -4.84 14.22 -5.24
CA ARG A 4 -5.53 12.91 -5.10
C ARG A 4 -4.61 11.67 -5.16
N GLN A 5 -3.50 11.73 -5.91
CA GLN A 5 -2.61 10.56 -6.04
C GLN A 5 -1.82 10.28 -4.77
N THR A 6 -1.39 11.32 -4.04
CA THR A 6 -0.62 11.18 -2.80
C THR A 6 -1.45 10.57 -1.67
N ASP A 7 -2.70 11.03 -1.54
CA ASP A 7 -3.60 10.57 -0.47
C ASP A 7 -3.95 9.09 -0.65
N THR A 8 -4.23 8.66 -1.89
CA THR A 8 -4.53 7.26 -2.24
C THR A 8 -3.40 6.31 -1.87
N LEU A 9 -2.16 6.66 -2.18
CA LEU A 9 -0.99 5.84 -1.86
C LEU A 9 -0.77 5.70 -0.35
N ASN A 10 -1.04 6.76 0.42
CA ASN A 10 -0.92 6.73 1.87
C ASN A 10 -1.99 5.82 2.49
N TYR A 11 -3.25 5.92 2.07
CA TYR A 11 -4.31 5.03 2.56
C TYR A 11 -4.03 3.56 2.28
N LEU A 12 -3.49 3.23 1.09
CA LEU A 12 -3.09 1.86 0.79
C LEU A 12 -1.95 1.40 1.71
N ARG A 13 -0.92 2.22 1.95
CA ARG A 13 0.19 1.87 2.85
C ARG A 13 -0.27 1.65 4.28
N GLU A 14 -1.11 2.54 4.81
CA GLU A 14 -1.69 2.41 6.15
C GLU A 14 -2.53 1.13 6.26
N ALA A 15 -3.33 0.83 5.23
CA ALA A 15 -4.09 -0.42 5.17
C ALA A 15 -3.18 -1.66 5.16
N LEU A 16 -2.08 -1.65 4.42
CA LEU A 16 -1.11 -2.74 4.41
C LEU A 16 -0.46 -2.93 5.78
N ILE A 17 -0.01 -1.84 6.43
CA ILE A 17 0.60 -1.89 7.76
C ILE A 17 -0.39 -2.45 8.79
N ALA A 18 -1.63 -1.97 8.77
CA ALA A 18 -2.67 -2.46 9.67
C ALA A 18 -2.98 -3.95 9.45
N LEU A 19 -3.05 -4.41 8.20
CA LEU A 19 -3.31 -5.82 7.92
C LEU A 19 -2.11 -6.71 8.28
N LEU A 20 -0.88 -6.23 8.12
CA LEU A 20 0.34 -6.94 8.52
C LEU A 20 0.47 -7.10 10.04
N ALA A 21 -0.17 -6.21 10.83
CA ALA A 21 -0.23 -6.36 12.27
C ALA A 21 -1.14 -7.53 12.70
N ASP A 22 -2.13 -7.89 11.86
CA ASP A 22 -3.17 -8.86 12.20
C ASP A 22 -3.00 -10.22 11.51
N LYS A 23 -2.33 -10.29 10.34
CA LYS A 23 -2.17 -11.53 9.57
C LYS A 23 -0.94 -11.56 8.65
N ASP A 24 -0.53 -12.77 8.29
CA ASP A 24 0.60 -13.01 7.40
C ASP A 24 0.41 -12.38 6.03
N PHE A 25 1.47 -11.79 5.48
CA PHE A 25 1.47 -11.12 4.17
C PHE A 25 0.93 -12.01 3.04
N GLU A 26 1.25 -13.31 3.06
CA GLU A 26 0.80 -14.25 2.03
C GLU A 26 -0.72 -14.40 2.01
N THR A 27 -1.40 -14.17 3.14
CA THR A 27 -2.86 -14.23 3.26
C THR A 27 -3.56 -12.91 2.95
N ILE A 28 -2.82 -11.80 2.85
CA ILE A 28 -3.38 -10.50 2.47
C ILE A 28 -3.71 -10.53 0.98
N SER A 29 -4.94 -10.17 0.61
CA SER A 29 -5.36 -10.00 -0.78
C SER A 29 -5.48 -8.52 -1.17
N VAL A 30 -5.49 -8.23 -2.48
CA VAL A 30 -5.82 -6.88 -2.99
C VAL A 30 -7.23 -6.45 -2.54
N ALA A 31 -8.15 -7.41 -2.37
CA ALA A 31 -9.49 -7.14 -1.86
C ALA A 31 -9.45 -6.64 -0.41
N ASP A 32 -8.64 -7.25 0.45
CA ASP A 32 -8.49 -6.81 1.83
C ASP A 32 -7.89 -5.41 1.93
N LEU A 33 -6.84 -5.16 1.14
CA LEU A 33 -6.15 -3.87 1.08
C LEU A 33 -7.12 -2.75 0.67
N THR A 34 -7.84 -2.97 -0.42
CA THR A 34 -8.78 -1.98 -0.96
C THR A 34 -9.97 -1.77 -0.02
N LYS A 35 -10.50 -2.83 0.58
CA LYS A 35 -11.56 -2.74 1.61
C LYS A 35 -11.09 -1.96 2.84
N LYS A 36 -9.91 -2.25 3.37
CA LYS A 36 -9.36 -1.58 4.56
C LYS A 36 -9.03 -0.11 4.27
N ALA A 37 -8.58 0.22 3.07
CA ALA A 37 -8.28 1.58 2.64
C ALA A 37 -9.52 2.39 2.23
N GLY A 38 -10.71 1.77 2.14
CA GLY A 38 -11.92 2.44 1.65
C GLY A 38 -11.86 2.79 0.15
N LEU A 39 -11.14 1.99 -0.64
CA LEU A 39 -10.90 2.22 -2.06
C LEU A 39 -11.48 1.08 -2.91
N ASN A 40 -11.69 1.36 -4.20
CA ASN A 40 -12.01 0.30 -5.15
C ASN A 40 -10.72 -0.38 -5.67
N ARG A 41 -10.86 -1.60 -6.21
CA ARG A 41 -9.72 -2.36 -6.76
C ARG A 41 -9.08 -1.69 -7.97
N GLY A 42 -9.87 -1.02 -8.82
CA GLY A 42 -9.32 -0.27 -9.97
C GLY A 42 -8.32 0.80 -9.53
N THR A 43 -8.62 1.52 -8.44
CA THR A 43 -7.73 2.50 -7.84
C THR A 43 -6.43 1.89 -7.35
N PHE A 44 -6.44 0.68 -6.80
CA PHE A 44 -5.21 -0.05 -6.47
C PHE A 44 -4.38 -0.33 -7.73
N TYR A 45 -5.01 -0.86 -8.78
CA TYR A 45 -4.32 -1.25 -10.02
C TYR A 45 -3.81 -0.06 -10.86
N LEU A 46 -4.25 1.17 -10.58
CA LEU A 46 -3.63 2.38 -11.12
C LEU A 46 -2.22 2.64 -10.56
N HIS A 47 -1.88 2.03 -9.43
CA HIS A 47 -0.64 2.29 -8.70
C HIS A 47 0.27 1.08 -8.60
N PHE A 48 -0.31 -0.12 -8.49
CA PHE A 48 0.43 -1.35 -8.25
C PHE A 48 -0.10 -2.49 -9.09
N ARG A 49 0.79 -3.35 -9.57
CA ARG A 49 0.41 -4.56 -10.31
C ARG A 49 -0.22 -5.61 -9.41
N ASP A 50 0.32 -5.76 -8.20
CA ASP A 50 -0.13 -6.67 -7.16
C ASP A 50 0.40 -6.24 -5.78
N LYS A 51 0.14 -7.05 -4.74
CA LYS A 51 0.61 -6.78 -3.37
C LYS A 51 2.15 -6.86 -3.22
N TYR A 52 2.83 -7.65 -4.06
CA TYR A 52 4.28 -7.80 -4.03
C TYR A 52 4.97 -6.56 -4.62
N ASP A 53 4.40 -6.00 -5.69
CA ASP A 53 4.83 -4.72 -6.26
C ASP A 53 4.63 -3.57 -5.25
N MET A 54 3.48 -3.55 -4.57
CA MET A 54 3.19 -2.59 -3.51
C MET A 54 4.21 -2.65 -2.36
N ILE A 55 4.50 -3.84 -1.83
CA ILE A 55 5.44 -3.96 -0.70
C ILE A 55 6.86 -3.63 -1.13
N THR A 56 7.28 -4.02 -2.34
CA THR A 56 8.62 -3.70 -2.87
C THR A 56 8.80 -2.19 -3.04
N THR A 57 7.79 -1.51 -3.59
CA THR A 57 7.76 -0.05 -3.71
C THR A 57 7.73 0.64 -2.35
N SER A 58 7.02 0.07 -1.38
CA SER A 58 6.97 0.61 -0.01
C SER A 58 8.28 0.42 0.74
N LYS A 59 8.93 -0.75 0.63
CA LYS A 59 10.26 -1.04 1.19
C LYS A 59 11.32 -0.04 0.71
N ARG A 60 11.33 0.28 -0.59
CA ARG A 60 12.26 1.29 -1.15
C ARG A 60 12.09 2.65 -0.47
N ASN A 61 10.85 3.09 -0.24
CA ASN A 61 10.59 4.38 0.41
C ASN A 61 11.01 4.39 1.88
N ILE A 62 10.74 3.31 2.61
CA ILE A 62 11.14 3.16 4.02
C ILE A 62 12.67 3.13 4.14
N LEU A 63 13.33 2.33 3.30
CA LEU A 63 14.78 2.20 3.28
C LEU A 63 15.47 3.55 3.03
N ILE A 64 14.98 4.33 2.05
CA ILE A 64 15.49 5.69 1.76
C ILE A 64 15.30 6.64 2.96
N SER A 65 14.20 6.49 3.72
CA SER A 65 13.95 7.32 4.91
C SER A 65 14.92 7.01 6.04
N PHE A 66 15.35 5.75 6.20
CA PHE A 66 16.31 5.36 7.23
C PHE A 66 17.75 5.77 6.90
N PHE A 67 18.14 5.76 5.63
CA PHE A 67 19.49 6.18 5.18
C PHE A 67 19.68 7.70 5.01
N ARG A 68 18.68 8.50 5.39
CA ARG A 68 18.75 9.97 5.35
C ARG A 68 19.10 10.62 6.70
N PHE A 69 19.42 9.80 7.70
CA PHE A 69 20.12 10.20 8.92
C PHE A 69 21.61 9.91 8.78
#